data_AF-A0A522CXN5-F1
#
_entry.id   AF-A0A522CXN5-F1
#
_cell.length_a   1.000
_cell.length_b   1.000
_cell.length_c   1.000
_cell.angle_alpha   90.00
_cell.angle_beta   90.00
_cell.angle_gamma   90.00
#
_symmetry.space_group_name_H-M   'P 1'
#
loop_
_entity.id
_entity.type
_entity.pdbx_description
1 polymer ?
#
loop_
_entity_poly.entity_id
_entity_poly.type
_entity_poly.pdbx_seq_one_letter_code
_entity_poly.pdbx_strand_id
1 'polypeptide(L)'
;MSLNRFVLSLAASVAALAMASAASAATYINMGPVGADGGFTLTFGNTGITTTVIDDQFNFDLPTGTADFVVTSTMSTSSQNITWSSVAFNGIEFTPMVVGQNEFRLLNDVGVSAGATQILTLKGVGGGNASYSGVVTFAPSMAAVPEPATWALMISGFAGAGAMLRRRQRTPVMA
;
A
#
# COMPACT_ATOMS: atom_id res chain seq x y z
N MET A 1 73.66 -37.91 7.84
CA MET A 1 72.66 -38.69 7.08
C MET A 1 71.50 -38.94 8.05
N SER A 2 70.27 -38.47 7.90
CA SER A 2 69.57 -37.68 6.89
C SER A 2 68.35 -37.06 7.57
N LEU A 3 67.97 -35.88 7.10
CA LEU A 3 66.88 -35.00 7.51
C LEU A 3 65.49 -35.58 7.19
N ASN A 4 64.48 -35.45 8.08
CA ASN A 4 63.23 -34.69 7.86
C ASN A 4 62.01 -35.13 8.71
N ARG A 5 61.47 -34.15 9.45
CA ARG A 5 60.07 -33.67 9.48
C ARG A 5 58.93 -34.65 9.86
N PHE A 6 58.14 -34.29 10.87
CA PHE A 6 56.87 -33.56 10.69
C PHE A 6 56.29 -33.15 12.06
N VAL A 7 55.94 -31.87 12.17
CA VAL A 7 55.27 -31.19 13.29
C VAL A 7 53.81 -30.95 12.89
N LEU A 8 52.96 -30.58 13.87
CA LEU A 8 51.63 -29.93 13.82
C LEU A 8 50.46 -30.86 14.22
N SER A 9 49.85 -30.72 15.40
CA SER A 9 49.06 -29.62 16.01
C SER A 9 47.56 -30.00 15.99
N LEU A 10 47.04 -30.43 17.14
CA LEU A 10 45.62 -30.71 17.33
C LEU A 10 44.91 -29.39 17.69
N ALA A 11 44.32 -28.73 16.70
CA ALA A 11 43.51 -27.53 16.91
C ALA A 11 42.10 -27.94 17.35
N ALA A 12 41.64 -27.38 18.47
CA ALA A 12 40.29 -27.53 18.99
C ALA A 12 39.27 -26.85 18.05
N SER A 13 38.30 -27.60 17.55
CA SER A 13 37.17 -27.08 16.81
C SER A 13 36.18 -26.40 17.77
N VAL A 14 36.24 -25.06 17.85
CA VAL A 14 35.16 -24.26 18.43
C VAL A 14 33.97 -24.34 17.47
N ALA A 15 32.89 -24.98 17.92
CA ALA A 15 31.61 -24.92 17.25
C ALA A 15 31.08 -23.48 17.34
N ALA A 16 31.30 -22.70 16.29
CA ALA A 16 30.56 -21.47 16.08
C ALA A 16 29.10 -21.87 15.75
N LEU A 17 28.23 -21.88 16.75
CA LEU A 17 26.80 -21.75 16.50
C LEU A 17 26.61 -20.38 15.86
N ALA A 18 26.56 -20.35 14.53
CA ALA A 18 26.00 -19.23 13.80
C ALA A 18 24.53 -19.13 14.24
N MET A 19 24.28 -18.25 15.20
CA MET A 19 22.93 -17.80 15.52
C MET A 19 22.46 -17.09 14.26
N ALA A 20 21.69 -17.79 13.42
CA ALA A 20 20.96 -17.13 12.34
C ALA A 20 20.06 -16.10 13.02
N SER A 21 20.41 -14.82 12.91
CA SER A 21 19.52 -13.74 13.34
C SER A 21 18.21 -13.96 12.60
N ALA A 22 17.09 -14.07 13.34
CA ALA A 22 15.78 -14.13 12.71
C ALA A 22 15.66 -12.96 11.73
N ALA A 23 15.47 -13.26 10.45
CA ALA A 23 15.17 -12.24 9.47
C ALA A 23 13.81 -11.66 9.85
N SER A 24 13.79 -10.46 10.43
CA SER A 24 12.55 -9.70 10.55
C SER A 24 12.09 -9.36 9.14
N ALA A 25 10.90 -9.83 8.76
CA ALA A 25 10.30 -9.44 7.51
C ALA A 25 10.02 -7.92 7.50
N ALA A 26 10.29 -7.27 6.37
CA ALA A 26 10.09 -5.83 6.22
C ALA A 26 8.69 -5.55 5.68
N THR A 27 7.96 -4.64 6.33
CA THR A 27 6.70 -4.11 5.81
C THR A 27 6.94 -3.30 4.52
N TYR A 28 5.99 -3.32 3.59
CA TYR A 28 6.03 -2.49 2.39
C TYR A 28 4.75 -1.68 2.20
N ILE A 29 4.86 -0.56 1.50
CA ILE A 29 3.74 0.27 1.05
C ILE A 29 4.05 0.80 -0.36
N ASN A 30 3.12 0.59 -1.29
CA ASN A 30 3.25 0.99 -2.68
C ASN A 30 2.01 1.79 -3.08
N MET A 31 2.20 3.07 -3.40
CA MET A 31 1.14 3.94 -3.86
C MET A 31 0.99 3.86 -5.38
N GLY A 32 -0.25 3.72 -5.86
CA GLY A 32 -0.60 3.81 -7.27
C GLY A 32 -0.65 5.25 -7.79
N PRO A 33 -0.86 5.44 -9.11
CA PRO A 33 -1.05 6.77 -9.67
C PRO A 33 -2.31 7.44 -9.11
N VAL A 34 -2.29 8.77 -9.03
CA VAL A 34 -3.46 9.57 -8.69
C VAL A 34 -4.33 9.74 -9.94
N GLY A 35 -5.61 9.42 -9.82
CA GLY A 35 -6.62 9.58 -10.87
C GLY A 35 -6.95 11.05 -11.16
N ALA A 36 -7.62 11.30 -12.28
CA ALA A 36 -8.08 12.64 -12.63
C ALA A 36 -9.12 13.22 -11.64
N ASP A 37 -9.77 12.33 -10.89
CA ASP A 37 -10.66 12.64 -9.77
C ASP A 37 -9.92 12.93 -8.46
N GLY A 38 -8.59 12.81 -8.44
CA GLY A 38 -7.75 12.93 -7.25
C GLY A 38 -7.75 11.68 -6.37
N GLY A 39 -8.48 10.61 -6.75
CA GLY A 39 -8.49 9.34 -6.05
C GLY A 39 -7.21 8.55 -6.28
N PHE A 40 -6.87 7.65 -5.36
CA PHE A 40 -5.73 6.76 -5.52
C PHE A 40 -5.93 5.46 -4.75
N THR A 41 -5.14 4.47 -5.12
CA THR A 41 -5.10 3.17 -4.44
C THR A 41 -3.69 2.91 -3.99
N LEU A 42 -3.53 2.28 -2.83
CA LEU A 42 -2.25 1.82 -2.32
C LEU A 42 -2.34 0.35 -1.92
N THR A 43 -1.21 -0.35 -2.02
CA THR A 43 -1.05 -1.71 -1.54
C THR A 43 -0.01 -1.73 -0.44
N PHE A 44 -0.18 -2.59 0.55
CA PHE A 44 0.75 -2.73 1.66
C PHE A 44 0.80 -4.18 2.11
N GLY A 45 1.75 -4.52 2.96
CA GLY A 45 1.82 -5.85 3.54
C GLY A 45 3.13 -6.14 4.26
N ASN A 46 3.24 -7.38 4.72
CA ASN A 46 4.42 -7.95 5.34
C ASN A 46 4.46 -9.45 4.99
N THR A 47 5.58 -9.94 4.46
CA THR A 47 5.69 -11.30 3.92
C THR A 47 6.82 -12.08 4.55
N GLY A 48 6.61 -13.37 4.80
CA GLY A 48 7.61 -14.22 5.45
C GLY A 48 7.89 -13.84 6.91
N ILE A 49 6.86 -13.42 7.65
CA ILE A 49 6.95 -13.06 9.08
C ILE A 49 7.37 -14.30 9.88
N THR A 50 8.60 -14.27 10.40
CA THR A 50 9.18 -15.34 11.22
C THR A 50 9.02 -15.10 12.72
N THR A 51 8.68 -13.87 13.12
CA THR A 51 8.41 -13.52 14.52
C THR A 51 7.05 -14.04 14.96
N THR A 52 6.93 -14.32 16.26
CA THR A 52 5.65 -14.75 16.84
C THR A 52 4.70 -13.58 17.08
N VAL A 53 5.20 -12.36 17.24
CA VAL A 53 4.38 -11.15 17.45
C VAL A 53 4.37 -10.32 16.18
N ILE A 54 3.18 -9.86 15.80
CA ILE A 54 2.93 -8.85 14.78
C ILE A 54 2.45 -7.59 15.50
N ASP A 55 3.13 -6.47 15.26
CA ASP A 55 2.75 -5.13 15.74
C ASP A 55 3.20 -4.11 14.69
N ASP A 56 2.57 -4.20 13.51
CA ASP A 56 2.91 -3.39 12.36
C ASP A 56 2.05 -2.12 12.35
N GLN A 57 2.68 -0.98 12.03
CA GLN A 57 2.00 0.30 11.88
C GLN A 57 2.34 0.94 10.53
N PHE A 58 1.31 1.39 9.83
CA PHE A 58 1.44 2.17 8.61
C PHE A 58 0.87 3.56 8.86
N ASN A 59 1.69 4.58 8.59
CA ASN A 59 1.31 5.97 8.74
C ASN A 59 0.99 6.53 7.36
N PHE A 60 -0.15 7.22 7.25
CA PHE A 60 -0.59 7.85 6.02
C PHE A 60 -0.84 9.34 6.24
N ASP A 61 -0.38 10.14 5.28
CA ASP A 61 -0.78 11.52 5.13
C ASP A 61 -1.80 11.58 3.98
N LEU A 62 -3.08 11.56 4.35
CA LEU A 62 -4.19 11.53 3.41
C LEU A 62 -4.87 12.90 3.35
N PRO A 63 -5.34 13.34 2.17
CA PRO A 63 -6.20 14.52 2.10
C PRO A 63 -7.59 14.22 2.71
N THR A 64 -8.42 15.25 2.83
CA THR A 64 -9.81 15.06 3.30
C THR A 64 -10.59 14.25 2.27
N GLY A 65 -11.30 13.21 2.72
CA GLY A 65 -12.00 12.29 1.83
C GLY A 65 -12.52 11.05 2.56
N THR A 66 -12.73 9.99 1.79
CA THR A 66 -13.20 8.69 2.27
C THR A 66 -12.20 7.60 1.88
N ALA A 67 -11.97 6.65 2.78
CA ALA A 67 -11.08 5.52 2.55
C ALA A 67 -11.80 4.18 2.82
N ASP A 68 -11.52 3.21 1.95
CA ASP A 68 -11.96 1.82 2.06
C ASP A 68 -10.75 0.89 2.13
N PHE A 69 -10.87 -0.18 2.91
CA PHE A 69 -9.76 -1.03 3.29
C PHE A 69 -10.13 -2.51 3.21
N VAL A 70 -9.16 -3.30 2.74
CA VAL A 70 -9.11 -4.73 2.96
C VAL A 70 -7.71 -5.15 3.38
N VAL A 71 -7.61 -5.98 4.40
CA VAL A 71 -6.40 -6.76 4.72
C VAL A 71 -6.76 -8.22 4.54
N THR A 72 -5.85 -9.00 3.97
CA THR A 72 -6.01 -10.43 3.78
C THR A 72 -4.75 -11.21 4.15
N SER A 73 -4.99 -12.41 4.67
CA SER A 73 -3.98 -13.44 4.91
C SER A 73 -4.52 -14.79 4.44
N THR A 74 -3.62 -15.67 4.01
CA THR A 74 -3.97 -17.02 3.58
C THR A 74 -2.95 -18.01 4.15
N MET A 75 -3.40 -19.21 4.47
CA MET A 75 -2.53 -20.30 4.92
C MET A 75 -2.71 -21.58 4.10
N SER A 76 -1.62 -22.30 3.87
CA SER A 76 -1.62 -23.71 3.45
C SER A 76 -1.17 -24.64 4.59
N THR A 77 -0.47 -24.09 5.59
CA THR A 77 -0.04 -24.78 6.81
C THR A 77 -0.25 -23.89 8.03
N SER A 78 -0.28 -24.47 9.23
CA SER A 78 -0.46 -23.71 10.49
C SER A 78 0.64 -22.67 10.72
N SER A 79 1.86 -22.87 10.20
CA SER A 79 2.94 -21.89 10.32
C SER A 79 2.68 -20.58 9.55
N GLN A 80 1.77 -20.59 8.58
CA GLN A 80 1.39 -19.41 7.81
C GLN A 80 0.19 -18.68 8.39
N ASN A 81 -0.46 -19.26 9.41
CA ASN A 81 -1.62 -18.67 10.04
C ASN A 81 -1.25 -17.37 10.77
N ILE A 82 -2.16 -16.41 10.74
CA ILE A 82 -2.13 -15.24 11.60
C ILE A 82 -3.34 -15.31 12.52
N THR A 83 -3.14 -15.08 13.81
CA THR A 83 -4.23 -14.84 14.74
C THR A 83 -4.24 -13.35 15.06
N TRP A 84 -5.12 -12.61 14.38
CA TRP A 84 -5.27 -11.17 14.58
C TRP A 84 -5.90 -10.87 15.95
N SER A 85 -5.28 -9.97 16.71
CA SER A 85 -5.84 -9.39 17.93
C SER A 85 -6.44 -8.00 17.69
N SER A 86 -5.95 -7.25 16.71
CA SER A 86 -6.51 -5.98 16.26
C SER A 86 -6.07 -5.69 14.82
N VAL A 87 -6.99 -5.20 14.00
CA VAL A 87 -6.67 -4.55 12.73
C VAL A 87 -7.53 -3.31 12.69
N ALA A 88 -6.91 -2.15 12.85
CA ALA A 88 -7.64 -0.92 13.10
C ALA A 88 -7.03 0.27 12.36
N PHE A 89 -7.89 1.14 11.85
CA PHE A 89 -7.49 2.42 11.28
C PHE A 89 -7.97 3.54 12.19
N ASN A 90 -7.04 4.32 12.74
CA ASN A 90 -7.27 5.33 13.78
C ASN A 90 -8.09 4.81 14.98
N GLY A 91 -7.87 3.55 15.35
CA GLY A 91 -8.59 2.89 16.43
C GLY A 91 -9.99 2.36 16.07
N ILE A 92 -10.44 2.52 14.83
CA ILE A 92 -11.66 1.88 14.32
C ILE A 92 -11.30 0.47 13.85
N GLU A 93 -11.82 -0.54 14.54
CA GLU A 93 -11.58 -1.95 14.23
C GLU A 93 -12.25 -2.40 12.93
N PHE A 94 -11.55 -3.27 12.21
CA PHE A 94 -12.03 -3.87 10.98
C PHE A 94 -12.93 -5.05 11.29
N THR A 95 -13.94 -5.26 10.45
CA THR A 95 -14.82 -6.44 10.54
C THR A 95 -14.09 -7.68 10.01
N PRO A 96 -13.98 -8.77 10.80
CA PRO A 96 -13.37 -10.00 10.33
C PRO A 96 -14.33 -10.82 9.45
N MET A 97 -13.77 -11.44 8.41
CA MET A 97 -14.45 -12.44 7.59
C MET A 97 -13.45 -13.58 7.29
N VAL A 98 -13.91 -14.82 7.37
CA VAL A 98 -13.07 -16.01 7.11
C VAL A 98 -13.77 -16.90 6.08
N VAL A 99 -13.04 -17.29 5.04
CA VAL A 99 -13.51 -18.17 3.97
C VAL A 99 -12.46 -19.25 3.69
N GLY A 100 -12.69 -20.45 4.21
CA GLY A 100 -11.72 -21.54 4.13
C GLY A 100 -10.42 -21.17 4.83
N GLN A 101 -9.30 -21.21 4.11
CA GLN A 101 -8.00 -20.79 4.64
C GLN A 101 -7.68 -19.30 4.44
N ASN A 102 -8.62 -18.52 3.89
CA ASN A 102 -8.44 -17.09 3.68
C ASN A 102 -9.12 -16.32 4.81
N GLU A 103 -8.41 -15.35 5.35
CA GLU A 103 -8.97 -14.37 6.26
C GLU A 103 -8.98 -13.00 5.59
N PHE A 104 -10.00 -12.23 5.94
CA PHE A 104 -10.18 -10.85 5.56
C PHE A 104 -10.44 -10.00 6.80
N ARG A 105 -9.98 -8.76 6.77
CA ARG A 105 -10.37 -7.69 7.67
C ARG A 105 -10.85 -6.55 6.78
N LEU A 106 -12.07 -6.10 6.99
CA LEU A 106 -12.77 -5.16 6.10
C LEU A 106 -13.17 -3.92 6.88
N LEU A 107 -12.94 -2.74 6.30
CA LEU A 107 -13.43 -1.47 6.83
C LEU A 107 -13.74 -0.55 5.66
N ASN A 108 -14.95 0.00 5.59
CA ASN A 108 -15.42 0.78 4.46
C ASN A 108 -16.01 2.12 4.93
N ASP A 109 -16.12 3.06 4.00
CA ASP A 109 -16.73 4.38 4.17
C ASP A 109 -16.11 5.21 5.31
N VAL A 110 -14.79 5.10 5.49
CA VAL A 110 -14.09 5.79 6.59
C VAL A 110 -13.80 7.23 6.20
N GLY A 111 -14.41 8.18 6.90
CA GLY A 111 -14.07 9.59 6.77
C GLY A 111 -12.64 9.89 7.24
N VAL A 112 -11.90 10.63 6.42
CA VAL A 112 -10.52 11.06 6.67
C VAL A 112 -10.46 12.59 6.58
N SER A 113 -9.73 13.23 7.49
CA SER A 113 -9.50 14.67 7.49
C SER A 113 -8.02 14.97 7.29
N ALA A 114 -7.71 15.91 6.40
CA ALA A 114 -6.34 16.35 6.17
C ALA A 114 -5.71 16.96 7.45
N GLY A 115 -4.39 16.83 7.57
CA GLY A 115 -3.60 17.48 8.63
C GLY A 115 -3.42 16.66 9.92
N ALA A 116 -4.07 15.49 10.03
CA ALA A 116 -3.76 14.49 11.04
C ALA A 116 -3.01 13.32 10.38
N THR A 117 -1.99 12.79 11.06
CA THR A 117 -1.36 11.53 10.64
C THR A 117 -2.33 10.39 10.91
N GLN A 118 -2.70 9.69 9.86
CA GLN A 118 -3.63 8.56 9.93
C GLN A 118 -2.83 7.27 10.14
N ILE A 119 -3.27 6.39 11.03
CA ILE A 119 -2.50 5.22 11.43
C ILE A 119 -3.34 3.95 11.22
N LEU A 120 -2.86 3.05 10.38
CA LEU A 120 -3.31 1.66 10.33
C LEU A 120 -2.42 0.82 11.24
N THR A 121 -3.03 0.13 12.20
CA THR A 121 -2.36 -0.75 13.15
C THR A 121 -2.80 -2.18 12.89
N LEU A 122 -1.84 -3.10 12.81
CA LEU A 122 -2.09 -4.54 12.70
C LEU A 122 -1.35 -5.25 13.82
N LYS A 123 -2.12 -5.89 14.70
CA LYS A 123 -1.61 -6.64 15.85
C LYS A 123 -2.10 -8.06 15.81
N GLY A 124 -1.21 -8.99 16.13
CA GLY A 124 -1.55 -10.40 16.17
C GLY A 124 -0.37 -11.28 16.49
N VAL A 125 -0.60 -12.58 16.30
CA VAL A 125 0.41 -13.63 16.48
C VAL A 125 0.57 -14.38 15.17
N GLY A 126 1.81 -14.47 14.69
CA GLY A 126 2.17 -15.20 13.46
C GLY A 126 2.64 -16.63 13.77
N GLY A 127 2.37 -17.57 12.86
CA GLY A 127 2.81 -18.97 12.97
C GLY A 127 4.28 -19.25 12.62
N GLY A 128 5.10 -18.23 12.34
CA GLY A 128 6.53 -18.36 12.00
C GLY A 128 6.87 -18.44 10.50
N ASN A 129 5.86 -18.39 9.62
CA ASN A 129 6.00 -18.14 8.19
C ASN A 129 4.75 -17.40 7.67
N ALA A 130 4.25 -16.45 8.46
CA ALA A 130 3.00 -15.76 8.17
C ALA A 130 3.18 -14.67 7.11
N SER A 131 2.09 -14.29 6.44
CA SER A 131 2.09 -13.15 5.52
C SER A 131 0.71 -12.53 5.46
N TYR A 132 0.67 -11.22 5.27
CA TYR A 132 -0.54 -10.50 4.96
C TYR A 132 -0.28 -9.43 3.91
N SER A 133 -1.34 -9.03 3.22
CA SER A 133 -1.33 -7.87 2.35
C SER A 133 -2.66 -7.14 2.44
N GLY A 134 -2.69 -5.91 1.96
CA GLY A 134 -3.92 -5.15 1.91
C GLY A 134 -3.95 -4.13 0.80
N VAL A 135 -5.14 -3.63 0.55
CA VAL A 135 -5.43 -2.54 -0.37
C VAL A 135 -6.17 -1.46 0.39
N VAL A 136 -5.78 -0.21 0.15
CA VAL A 136 -6.59 0.95 0.53
C VAL A 136 -6.96 1.69 -0.74
N THR A 137 -8.24 2.00 -0.90
CA THR A 137 -8.74 2.87 -1.95
C THR A 137 -9.25 4.15 -1.31
N PHE A 138 -8.84 5.27 -1.87
CA PHE A 138 -9.14 6.59 -1.33
C PHE A 138 -9.83 7.46 -2.38
N ALA A 139 -10.89 8.16 -1.95
CA ALA A 139 -11.61 9.15 -2.73
C ALA A 139 -11.60 10.51 -2.01
N PRO A 140 -11.03 11.59 -2.59
CA PRO A 140 -11.03 12.91 -1.98
C PRO A 140 -12.44 13.52 -1.93
N SER A 141 -12.72 14.33 -0.90
CA SER A 141 -14.03 14.99 -0.72
C SER A 141 -14.23 16.20 -1.65
N MET A 142 -13.15 16.79 -2.15
CA MET A 142 -13.22 17.87 -3.14
C MET A 142 -13.26 17.23 -4.52
N ALA A 143 -14.42 17.25 -5.18
CA ALA A 143 -14.51 16.85 -6.58
C ALA A 143 -13.45 17.62 -7.39
N ALA A 144 -12.71 16.92 -8.24
CA ALA A 144 -11.73 17.53 -9.13
C ALA A 144 -12.39 18.66 -9.93
N VAL A 145 -12.13 19.90 -9.53
CA VAL A 145 -12.53 21.07 -10.33
C VAL A 145 -11.70 21.00 -11.60
N PRO A 146 -12.31 21.09 -12.81
CA PRO A 146 -11.54 21.00 -14.05
C PRO A 146 -10.39 22.00 -14.01
N GLU A 147 -9.19 21.56 -14.38
CA GLU A 147 -8.02 22.40 -14.31
C GLU A 147 -8.22 23.66 -15.18
N PRO A 148 -7.63 24.82 -14.82
CA PRO A 148 -7.74 26.05 -15.61
C PRO A 148 -7.37 25.86 -17.10
N ALA A 149 -6.48 24.92 -17.40
CA ALA A 149 -6.12 24.54 -18.76
C ALA A 149 -7.29 23.90 -19.52
N THR A 150 -8.10 23.06 -18.87
CA THR A 150 -9.31 22.47 -19.45
C THR A 150 -10.35 23.55 -19.76
N TRP A 151 -10.54 24.49 -18.83
CA TRP A 151 -11.39 25.67 -19.07
C TRP A 151 -10.87 26.49 -20.24
N ALA A 152 -9.57 26.76 -20.29
CA ALA A 152 -8.95 27.51 -21.38
C ALA A 152 -9.11 26.80 -22.73
N LEU A 153 -8.97 25.47 -22.79
CA LEU A 153 -9.17 24.68 -24.00
C LEU A 153 -10.63 24.72 -24.47
N MET A 154 -11.60 24.57 -23.55
CA MET A 154 -13.02 24.67 -23.90
C MET A 154 -13.35 26.07 -24.41
N ILE A 155 -12.92 27.11 -23.69
CA ILE A 155 -13.14 28.51 -24.09
C ILE A 155 -12.50 28.81 -25.43
N SER A 156 -11.24 28.41 -25.63
CA SER A 156 -10.53 28.62 -26.90
C SER A 156 -11.16 27.84 -28.06
N GLY A 157 -11.64 26.62 -27.82
CA GLY A 157 -12.42 25.84 -28.80
C GLY A 157 -13.69 26.57 -29.24
N PHE A 158 -14.49 27.08 -28.28
CA PHE A 158 -15.68 27.86 -28.60
C PHE A 158 -15.37 29.19 -29.29
N ALA A 159 -14.34 29.90 -28.82
CA ALA A 159 -13.88 31.15 -29.42
C ALA A 159 -13.42 30.92 -30.87
N GLY A 160 -12.67 29.85 -31.13
CA GLY A 160 -12.22 29.45 -32.46
C GLY A 160 -13.38 29.12 -33.40
N ALA A 161 -14.34 28.32 -32.95
CA ALA A 161 -15.53 27.99 -33.72
C ALA A 161 -16.37 29.23 -34.06
N GLY A 162 -16.60 30.12 -33.09
CA GLY A 162 -17.29 31.39 -33.28
C GLY A 162 -16.59 32.31 -34.29
N ALA A 163 -15.25 32.40 -34.23
CA ALA A 163 -14.45 33.18 -35.18
C ALA A 163 -14.59 32.66 -36.62
N MET A 164 -14.62 31.33 -36.82
CA MET A 164 -14.82 30.73 -38.14
C MET A 164 -16.21 31.02 -38.72
N LEU A 165 -17.26 30.92 -37.92
CA LEU A 165 -18.63 31.25 -38.34
C LEU A 165 -18.74 32.73 -38.76
N ARG A 166 -18.16 33.64 -37.98
CA ARG A 166 -18.17 35.09 -38.29
C ARG A 166 -17.40 35.43 -39.56
N ARG A 167 -16.34 34.68 -39.90
CA ARG A 167 -15.61 34.86 -41.16
C ARG A 167 -16.44 34.45 -42.38
N ARG A 168 -17.25 33.39 -42.29
CA ARG A 168 -18.10 32.91 -43.41
C ARG A 168 -19.22 33.88 -43.76
N GLN A 169 -19.78 34.58 -42.77
CA GLN A 169 -20.82 35.59 -42.99
C GLN A 169 -20.30 36.86 -43.69
N ARG A 170 -18.98 37.05 -43.78
CA ARG A 170 -18.36 38.22 -44.39
C ARG A 170 -18.01 38.06 -45.87
N THR A 171 -18.29 36.90 -46.49
CA THR A 171 -18.18 36.77 -47.94
C THR A 171 -19.37 37.48 -48.58
N PRO A 172 -19.19 38.63 -49.27
CA PRO A 172 -20.30 39.31 -49.92
C PRO A 172 -20.79 38.43 -51.07
N VAL A 173 -22.10 38.18 -51.12
CA VAL A 173 -22.73 37.68 -52.34
C VAL A 173 -22.62 38.81 -53.37
N MET A 174 -21.70 38.68 -54.32
CA MET A 174 -21.64 39.57 -55.47
C MET A 174 -22.85 39.25 -56.36
N ALA A 175 -23.78 40.21 -56.44
CA ALA A 175 -24.89 40.22 -57.39
C ALA A 175 -24.47 40.92 -58.69
#